data_AF-A0A964X8M6-F1
#
_entry.id   AF-A0A964X8M6-F1
#
_cell.length_a   1.000
_cell.length_b   1.000
_cell.length_c   1.000
_cell.angle_alpha   90.00
_cell.angle_beta   90.00
_cell.angle_gamma   90.00
#
_symmetry.space_group_name_H-M   'P 1'
#
loop_
_entity.id
_entity.type
_entity.pdbx_description
1 polymer ?
#
loop_
_entity_poly.entity_id
_entity_poly.type
_entity_poly.pdbx_seq_one_letter_code
_entity_poly.pdbx_strand_id
1 'polypeptide(L)' 'MNVIGRPGIEKADFELMSLAVSAINGCGLCIDSHERVLKEAGVSNEVIQHAVRIASVMHAVATVFDAESPGAGVKAAA' A
#
# COMPACT_ATOMS: atom_id res chain seq x y z
N MET A 1 -7.11 -11.90 -11.39
CA MET A 1 -7.42 -10.46 -11.56
C MET A 1 -8.91 -10.09 -11.55
N ASN A 2 -9.86 -11.01 -11.33
CA ASN A 2 -11.30 -10.68 -11.37
C ASN A 2 -11.75 -9.67 -10.30
N VAL A 3 -11.13 -9.68 -9.11
CA VAL A 3 -11.50 -8.77 -8.01
C VAL A 3 -11.16 -7.31 -8.32
N ILE A 4 -10.09 -7.05 -9.09
CA ILE A 4 -9.73 -5.67 -9.45
C ILE A 4 -10.81 -5.06 -10.36
N GLY A 5 -11.32 -5.83 -11.33
CA GLY A 5 -12.39 -5.35 -12.20
C GLY A 5 -13.74 -5.16 -11.50
N ARG A 6 -14.00 -5.91 -10.41
CA ARG A 6 -15.26 -5.87 -9.64
C ARG A 6 -14.96 -6.02 -8.14
N PRO A 7 -14.51 -4.93 -7.46
CA PRO A 7 -13.99 -5.03 -6.10
C PRO A 7 -15.06 -5.16 -5.00
N GLY A 8 -16.34 -5.02 -5.34
CA GLY A 8 -17.44 -5.07 -4.37
C GLY A 8 -17.57 -3.81 -3.50
N ILE A 9 -16.70 -2.83 -3.72
CA ILE A 9 -16.70 -1.49 -3.12
C ILE A 9 -16.51 -0.44 -4.23
N GLU A 10 -16.46 0.83 -3.86
CA GLU A 10 -16.10 1.91 -4.79
C GLU A 10 -14.70 1.67 -5.37
N LYS A 11 -14.55 1.93 -6.67
CA LYS A 11 -13.36 1.55 -7.43
C LYS A 11 -12.15 2.41 -7.03
N ALA A 12 -12.30 3.72 -6.88
CA ALA A 12 -11.24 4.59 -6.40
C ALA A 12 -10.79 4.24 -4.98
N ASP A 13 -11.70 3.86 -4.08
CA ASP A 13 -11.32 3.37 -2.74
C ASP A 13 -10.46 2.10 -2.83
N PHE A 14 -10.88 1.14 -3.66
CA PHE A 14 -10.11 -0.09 -3.89
C PHE A 14 -8.72 0.19 -4.48
N GLU A 15 -8.64 1.10 -5.45
CA GLU A 15 -7.39 1.47 -6.10
C GLU A 15 -6.46 2.24 -5.13
N LEU A 16 -6.99 3.07 -4.21
CA LEU A 16 -6.20 3.74 -3.16
C LEU A 16 -5.54 2.72 -2.22
N MET A 17 -6.30 1.70 -1.78
CA MET A 17 -5.75 0.63 -0.96
C MET A 17 -4.73 -0.22 -1.73
N SER A 18 -5.00 -0.49 -3.01
CA SER A 18 -4.08 -1.25 -3.87
C SER A 18 -2.77 -0.49 -4.11
N LEU A 19 -2.83 0.84 -4.30
CA LEU A 19 -1.67 1.72 -4.36
C LEU A 19 -0.87 1.66 -3.06
N ALA A 20 -1.52 1.76 -1.89
CA ALA A 20 -0.88 1.70 -0.58
C ALA A 20 -0.12 0.38 -0.38
N VAL A 21 -0.74 -0.76 -0.70
CA VAL A 21 -0.10 -2.09 -0.61
C VAL A 21 1.05 -2.21 -1.63
N SER A 22 0.88 -1.66 -2.83
CA SER A 22 1.93 -1.65 -3.85
C SER A 22 3.17 -0.87 -3.41
N ALA A 23 2.96 0.24 -2.68
CA ALA A 23 4.05 1.02 -2.08
C ALA A 23 4.79 0.24 -0.99
N ILE A 24 4.08 -0.48 -0.11
CA ILE A 24 4.71 -1.34 0.91
C ILE A 24 5.54 -2.45 0.25
N ASN A 25 5.02 -3.07 -0.80
CA ASN A 25 5.69 -4.16 -1.50
C ASN A 25 6.76 -3.68 -2.51
N GLY A 26 6.91 -2.38 -2.73
CA GLY A 26 7.90 -1.81 -3.66
C GLY A 26 7.68 -2.16 -5.14
N CYS A 27 6.44 -2.41 -5.58
CA CYS A 27 6.15 -2.73 -6.98
C CYS A 27 5.93 -1.45 -7.82
N GLY A 28 6.97 -0.95 -8.49
CA GLY A 28 6.90 0.27 -9.32
C GLY A 28 5.81 0.22 -10.39
N LEU A 29 5.71 -0.89 -11.13
CA LEU A 29 4.67 -1.06 -12.16
C LEU A 29 3.24 -0.99 -11.59
N CYS A 30 3.04 -1.58 -10.41
CA CYS A 30 1.74 -1.58 -9.75
C CYS A 30 1.37 -0.18 -9.27
N ILE A 31 2.35 0.56 -8.70
CA ILE A 31 2.19 1.95 -8.27
C ILE A 31 1.74 2.82 -9.44
N ASP A 32 2.46 2.78 -10.56
CA ASP A 32 2.14 3.58 -11.76
C ASP A 32 0.74 3.25 -12.31
N SER A 33 0.37 1.97 -12.33
CA SER A 33 -0.93 1.53 -12.82
C SER A 33 -2.07 2.00 -11.93
N HIS A 34 -1.96 1.83 -10.61
CA HIS A 34 -3.00 2.24 -9.66
C HIS A 34 -3.10 3.77 -9.58
N GLU A 35 -1.98 4.49 -9.58
CA GLU A 35 -1.97 5.97 -9.62
C GLU A 35 -2.70 6.49 -10.86
N ARG A 36 -2.43 5.92 -12.04
CA ARG A 36 -3.09 6.32 -13.28
C ARG A 36 -4.61 6.17 -13.21
N VAL A 37 -5.10 5.03 -12.72
CA VAL A 37 -6.55 4.80 -12.56
C VAL A 37 -7.17 5.80 -11.58
N LEU A 38 -6.47 6.12 -10.48
CA LEU A 38 -6.94 7.12 -9.51
C LEU A 38 -7.02 8.53 -10.10
N LYS A 39 -6.02 8.92 -10.90
CA LYS A 39 -6.03 10.21 -11.62
C LYS A 39 -7.15 10.27 -12.65
N GLU A 40 -7.37 9.20 -13.41
CA GLU A 40 -8.50 9.07 -14.34
C GLU A 40 -9.86 9.19 -13.62
N ALA A 41 -9.94 8.69 -12.37
CA ALA A 41 -11.11 8.84 -11.50
C ALA A 41 -11.23 10.22 -10.82
N GLY A 42 -10.30 11.15 -11.07
CA GLY A 42 -10.34 12.51 -10.53
C GLY A 42 -9.87 12.65 -9.08
N VAL A 43 -9.21 11.64 -8.51
CA VAL A 43 -8.63 11.72 -7.17
C VAL A 43 -7.44 12.66 -7.18
N SER A 44 -7.36 13.56 -6.20
CA SER A 44 -6.28 14.56 -6.15
C SER A 44 -4.93 13.93 -5.82
N ASN A 45 -3.85 14.55 -6.31
CA ASN A 45 -2.49 14.09 -6.04
C ASN A 45 -2.19 14.07 -4.52
N GLU A 46 -2.76 15.00 -3.75
CA GLU A 46 -2.62 15.06 -2.30
C GLU A 46 -3.18 13.79 -1.65
N VAL A 47 -4.38 13.35 -2.04
CA VAL A 47 -5.01 12.13 -1.51
C VAL A 47 -4.20 10.88 -1.86
N ILE A 48 -3.73 10.78 -3.10
CA ILE A 48 -2.84 9.70 -3.56
C ILE A 48 -1.56 9.65 -2.71
N GLN A 49 -0.91 10.81 -2.51
CA GLN A 49 0.31 10.92 -1.69
C GLN A 49 0.03 10.62 -0.21
N HIS A 50 -1.14 11.01 0.32
CA HIS A 50 -1.54 10.68 1.68
C HIS A 50 -1.68 9.17 1.89
N ALA A 51 -2.26 8.44 0.93
CA ALA A 51 -2.34 6.98 0.99
C ALA A 51 -0.96 6.33 1.10
N VAL A 52 0.01 6.78 0.30
CA VAL A 52 1.41 6.29 0.36
C VAL A 52 2.06 6.63 1.69
N ARG A 53 1.91 7.87 2.19
CA ARG A 53 2.47 8.30 3.49
C ARG A 53 1.92 7.47 4.65
N ILE A 54 0.61 7.22 4.68
CA ILE A 54 -0.03 6.39 5.70
C ILE A 54 0.51 4.96 5.62
N ALA A 55 0.63 4.40 4.42
CA ALA A 55 1.20 3.06 4.21
C ALA A 55 2.63 2.95 4.75
N SER A 56 3.48 3.95 4.48
CA SER A 56 4.86 4.00 5.00
C SER A 56 4.91 4.06 6.53
N VAL A 57 4.07 4.87 7.17
CA VAL A 57 4.01 4.96 8.64
C VAL A 57 3.53 3.64 9.23
N MET A 58 2.47 3.04 8.68
CA MET A 58 1.96 1.74 9.13
C MET A 58 3.01 0.64 9.00
N HIS A 59 3.76 0.62 7.90
CA HIS A 59 4.84 -0.33 7.70
C HIS A 59 5.96 -0.15 8.72
N ALA A 60 6.38 1.09 9.01
CA ALA A 60 7.39 1.37 10.03
C ALA A 60 6.95 0.95 11.44
N VAL A 61 5.68 1.19 11.81
CA VAL A 61 5.13 0.74 13.11
C VAL A 61 5.18 -0.79 13.21
N ALA A 62 4.78 -1.50 12.15
CA ALA A 62 4.88 -2.96 12.12
C ALA A 62 6.33 -3.44 12.29
N THR A 63 7.29 -2.80 11.61
CA THR A 63 8.73 -3.11 11.76
C THR A 63 9.21 -2.96 13.21
N VAL A 64 8.75 -1.93 13.93
CA VAL A 64 9.11 -1.75 15.34
C VAL A 64 8.56 -2.88 16.20
N PHE A 65 7.29 -3.26 16.04
CA PHE A 65 6.72 -4.39 16.78
C PHE A 65 7.40 -5.72 16.46
N ASP A 66 7.75 -5.96 15.20
CA ASP A 66 8.51 -7.16 14.82
C ASP A 66 9.89 -7.19 15.48
N ALA A 67 10.54 -6.03 15.63
CA ALA A 67 11.84 -5.91 16.29
C ALA A 67 11.78 -6.11 17.82
N GLU A 68 10.67 -5.74 18.46
CA GLU A 68 10.45 -5.91 19.91
C GLU A 68 9.90 -7.30 20.28
N SER A 69 9.41 -8.06 19.29
CA SER A 69 8.80 -9.37 19.54
C SER A 69 9.80 -10.42 20.06
N PRO A 70 9.43 -11.28 21.02
CA PRO A 70 10.30 -12.34 21.51
C PRO A 70 10.77 -13.24 20.35
N GLY A 71 12.08 -13.24 20.07
CA GLY A 71 12.68 -13.99 18.97
C GLY A 71 13.08 -13.15 17.74
N ALA A 72 12.88 -11.83 17.74
CA ALA A 72 13.31 -10.93 16.67
C ALA A 72 14.81 -11.07 16.32
N GLY A 73 15.67 -11.23 17.34
CA GLY A 73 17.10 -11.47 17.16
C GLY A 73 17.49 -12.84 16.59
N VAL A 74 16.59 -13.84 16.64
CA VAL A 74 16.85 -15.19 16.09
C VAL A 74 16.56 -15.25 14.59
N LYS A 75 15.56 -14.49 14.10
CA LYS A 75 15.23 -14.46 12.66
C LYS A 75 16.21 -13.63 11.82
N ALA A 76 16.90 -12.66 12.41
CA ALA A 76 17.87 -11.82 11.69
C ALA A 76 19.23 -12.53 11.43
N ALA A 77 19.49 -13.68 12.06
CA ALA A 77 20.76 -14.40 12.01
C ALA A 77 20.73 -15.71 11.19
N ALA A 78 19.60 -16.01 10.53
CA ALA A 78 19.42 -17.15 9.63
C ALA A 78 19.25 -16.67 8.19
#